data_AF-A0A1I4G9C6-F1
#
_entry.id   AF-A0A1I4G9C6-F1
#
_cell.length_a   1.000
_cell.length_b   1.000
_cell.length_c   1.000
_cell.angle_alpha   90.00
_cell.angle_beta   90.00
_cell.angle_gamma   90.00
#
_symmetry.space_group_name_H-M   'P 1'
#
loop_
_entity.id
_entity.type
_entity.pdbx_description
1 polymer ?
#
loop_
_entity_poly.entity_id
_entity_poly.type
_entity_poly.pdbx_seq_one_letter_code
_entity_poly.pdbx_strand_id
1 'polypeptide(L)'
;MGATPVEERFIVNSTGRRVTLLGLPVMLKGNGMNANELRDKTPDQLREELVNLKKESFNLRFQQATGQLENTAGIRNARRSAARVKTILNQKAADAAKSEA
;
A
#
# COMPACT_ATOMS: atom_id res chain seq x y z
N MET A 1 45.71 -24.07 -5.45
CA MET A 1 44.30 -23.67 -5.24
C MET A 1 44.28 -22.25 -4.65
N GLY A 2 44.37 -21.22 -5.48
CA GLY A 2 44.17 -19.83 -5.08
C GLY A 2 42.80 -19.38 -5.56
N ALA A 3 42.00 -18.78 -4.66
CA ALA A 3 40.69 -18.25 -4.99
C ALA A 3 40.81 -17.18 -6.09
N THR A 4 40.04 -17.32 -7.17
CA THR A 4 39.95 -16.29 -8.21
C THR A 4 39.10 -15.12 -7.69
N PRO A 5 39.49 -13.84 -7.93
CA PRO A 5 38.69 -12.70 -7.54
C PRO A 5 37.53 -12.52 -8.53
N VAL A 6 36.29 -12.45 -8.03
CA VAL A 6 35.13 -12.07 -8.82
C VAL A 6 35.12 -10.55 -8.90
N GLU A 7 35.65 -10.00 -9.99
CA GLU A 7 35.62 -8.57 -10.31
C GLU A 7 34.16 -8.13 -10.55
N GLU A 8 33.49 -7.68 -9.50
CA GLU A 8 32.25 -6.91 -9.62
C GLU A 8 32.55 -5.59 -10.36
N ARG A 9 32.14 -5.51 -11.63
CA ARG A 9 32.24 -4.29 -12.43
C ARG A 9 31.31 -3.22 -11.87
N PHE A 10 31.84 -2.35 -11.00
CA PHE A 10 31.15 -1.14 -10.56
C PHE A 10 31.20 -0.07 -11.66
N ILE A 11 30.03 0.42 -12.10
CA ILE A 11 29.95 1.64 -12.89
C ILE A 11 29.92 2.82 -11.91
N VAL A 12 30.97 3.63 -11.92
CA VAL A 12 31.08 4.85 -11.12
C VAL A 12 30.45 5.98 -11.93
N ASN A 13 29.45 6.68 -11.38
CA ASN A 13 28.90 7.87 -12.04
C ASN A 13 29.88 9.06 -11.95
N SER A 14 29.62 10.15 -12.67
CA SER A 14 30.50 11.33 -12.72
C SER A 14 30.72 12.05 -11.37
N THR A 15 30.03 11.65 -10.31
CA THR A 15 30.18 12.17 -8.94
C THR A 15 30.93 11.23 -7.99
N GLY A 16 31.53 10.15 -8.51
CA GLY A 16 32.41 9.27 -7.73
C GLY A 16 31.69 8.32 -6.75
N ARG A 17 30.35 8.23 -6.80
CA ARG A 17 29.59 7.32 -5.94
C ARG A 17 29.43 5.95 -6.60
N ARG A 18 29.81 4.89 -5.87
CA ARG A 18 29.61 3.48 -6.26
C ARG A 18 28.12 3.14 -6.16
N VAL A 19 27.48 2.85 -7.30
CA VAL A 19 26.07 2.42 -7.36
C VAL A 19 26.03 0.95 -7.76
N THR A 20 25.41 0.10 -6.95
CA THR A 20 25.17 -1.30 -7.28
C THR A 20 23.99 -1.42 -8.26
N LEU A 21 24.12 -2.22 -9.32
CA LEU A 21 23.05 -2.51 -10.30
C LEU A 21 21.93 -3.43 -9.75
N LEU A 22 21.72 -3.44 -8.44
CA LEU A 22 20.66 -4.18 -7.77
C LEU A 22 19.86 -3.20 -6.91
N GLY A 23 19.24 -2.25 -7.59
CA GLY A 23 18.39 -1.23 -7.02
C GLY A 23 17.23 -0.91 -7.94
N LEU A 24 16.61 -1.92 -8.56
CA LEU A 24 15.26 -1.71 -9.05
C LEU A 24 14.40 -1.39 -7.83
N PRO A 25 13.72 -0.23 -7.79
CA PRO A 25 12.70 -0.02 -6.79
C PRO A 25 11.71 -1.15 -6.99
N VAL A 26 11.56 -2.00 -5.97
CA VAL A 26 10.46 -2.94 -5.89
C VAL A 26 9.20 -2.08 -5.94
N MET A 27 8.67 -1.88 -7.15
CA MET A 27 7.30 -1.45 -7.37
C MET A 27 6.43 -2.63 -6.91
N LEU A 28 6.28 -2.74 -5.59
CA LEU A 28 5.17 -3.44 -4.99
C LEU A 28 3.91 -2.69 -5.43
N LYS A 29 3.41 -3.04 -6.62
CA LYS A 29 2.03 -2.82 -7.03
C LYS A 29 1.18 -3.55 -6.00
N GLY A 30 0.89 -2.86 -4.89
CA GLY A 30 0.07 -3.41 -3.83
C GLY A 30 -1.34 -3.60 -4.38
N ASN A 31 -1.69 -4.84 -4.72
CA ASN A 31 -3.05 -5.27 -5.02
C ASN A 31 -3.95 -4.99 -3.79
N GLY A 32 -4.49 -3.79 -3.75
CA GLY A 32 -5.55 -3.34 -2.86
C GLY A 32 -6.27 -2.20 -3.57
N MET A 33 -7.55 -1.99 -3.28
CA MET A 33 -8.47 -1.03 -3.92
C MET A 33 -7.79 0.12 -4.68
N ASN A 34 -8.05 0.20 -5.99
CA ASN A 34 -7.51 1.24 -6.84
C ASN A 34 -8.01 2.61 -6.38
N ALA A 35 -7.10 3.57 -6.21
CA ALA A 35 -7.45 4.90 -5.71
C ALA A 35 -8.42 5.65 -6.64
N ASN A 36 -8.44 5.32 -7.93
CA ASN A 36 -9.33 5.93 -8.91
C ASN A 36 -10.78 5.51 -8.67
N GLU A 37 -11.05 4.21 -8.50
CA GLU A 37 -12.40 3.69 -8.22
C GLU A 37 -13.01 4.25 -6.93
N LEU A 38 -12.17 4.56 -5.93
CA LEU A 38 -12.61 5.16 -4.69
C LEU A 38 -12.93 6.66 -4.81
N ARG A 39 -12.35 7.36 -5.79
CA ARG A 39 -12.63 8.79 -6.01
C ARG A 39 -13.99 9.00 -6.68
N ASP A 40 -14.36 8.09 -7.57
CA ASP A 40 -15.62 8.13 -8.33
C ASP A 40 -16.86 7.85 -7.44
N LYS A 41 -16.68 7.17 -6.30
CA LYS A 41 -17.75 6.86 -5.34
C LYS A 41 -18.22 8.09 -4.55
N THR A 42 -19.49 8.12 -4.19
CA THR A 42 -20.06 9.19 -3.34
C THR A 42 -19.51 9.12 -1.91
N PRO A 43 -19.50 10.23 -1.16
CA PRO A 43 -19.03 10.24 0.23
C PRO A 43 -19.79 9.24 1.13
N ASP A 44 -21.08 9.02 0.88
CA ASP A 44 -21.89 8.08 1.67
C ASP A 44 -21.56 6.62 1.34
N GLN A 45 -21.38 6.28 0.07
CA GLN A 45 -20.89 4.96 -0.34
C GLN A 45 -19.50 4.67 0.26
N LEU A 46 -18.61 5.66 0.30
CA LEU A 46 -17.31 5.51 0.94
C LEU A 46 -17.42 5.24 2.45
N ARG A 47 -18.40 5.82 3.14
CA ARG A 47 -18.65 5.54 4.57
C ARG A 47 -19.14 4.12 4.77
N GLU A 48 -20.09 3.65 3.95
CA GLU A 48 -20.57 2.27 4.00
C GLU A 48 -19.44 1.27 3.75
N GLU A 49 -18.61 1.54 2.74
CA GLU A 49 -17.46 0.70 2.41
C GLU A 49 -16.43 0.65 3.55
N LEU A 50 -16.23 1.77 4.25
CA LEU A 50 -15.39 1.83 5.45
C LEU A 50 -15.94 0.91 6.55
N VAL A 51 -17.25 0.86 6.75
CA VAL A 51 -17.88 -0.06 7.72
C VAL A 51 -17.66 -1.51 7.30
N ASN A 52 -17.85 -1.83 6.02
CA ASN A 52 -17.66 -3.18 5.50
C ASN A 52 -16.20 -3.64 5.65
N LEU A 53 -15.22 -2.81 5.27
CA LEU A 53 -13.79 -3.10 5.44
C LEU A 53 -13.39 -3.28 6.91
N LYS A 54 -14.01 -2.56 7.84
CA LYS A 54 -13.80 -2.75 9.28
C LYS A 54 -14.30 -4.11 9.73
N LYS A 55 -15.52 -4.51 9.34
CA LYS A 55 -16.10 -5.83 9.66
C LYS A 55 -15.23 -6.95 9.09
N GLU A 56 -14.82 -6.83 7.83
CA GLU A 56 -13.90 -7.78 7.21
C GLU A 56 -12.58 -7.89 7.98
N SER A 57 -11.98 -6.75 8.35
CA SER A 57 -10.73 -6.74 9.14
C SER A 57 -10.89 -7.36 10.54
N PHE A 58 -12.09 -7.30 11.12
CA PHE A 58 -12.40 -7.94 12.40
C PHE A 58 -12.53 -9.44 12.21
N ASN A 59 -13.26 -9.89 11.18
CA ASN A 59 -13.40 -11.30 10.84
C ASN A 59 -12.05 -11.96 10.55
N LEU A 60 -11.18 -11.29 9.78
CA LEU A 60 -9.83 -11.80 9.49
C LEU A 60 -8.95 -11.89 10.75
N ARG A 61 -9.07 -10.93 11.67
CA ARG A 61 -8.37 -11.01 12.98
C ARG A 61 -8.95 -12.10 13.87
N PHE A 62 -10.25 -12.34 13.79
CA PHE A 62 -10.90 -13.43 14.50
C PHE A 62 -10.42 -14.79 13.99
N GLN A 63 -10.39 -14.98 12.66
CA GLN A 63 -9.82 -16.16 12.01
C GLN A 63 -8.33 -16.35 12.34
N GLN A 64 -7.59 -15.24 12.48
CA GLN A 64 -6.20 -15.29 12.93
C GLN A 64 -6.08 -15.84 14.36
N ALA A 65 -6.96 -15.41 15.26
CA ALA A 65 -6.97 -15.86 16.65
C ALA A 65 -7.41 -17.33 16.79
N THR A 66 -8.28 -17.82 15.91
CA THR A 66 -8.70 -19.24 15.88
C THR A 66 -7.72 -20.15 15.14
N GLY A 67 -6.68 -19.59 14.52
CA GLY A 67 -5.66 -20.34 13.78
C GLY A 67 -6.12 -20.89 12.43
N GLN A 68 -7.28 -20.46 11.93
CA GLN A 68 -7.87 -20.92 10.65
C GLN A 68 -7.61 -19.94 9.50
N LEU A 69 -6.68 -19.00 9.67
CA LEU A 69 -6.44 -17.96 8.67
C LEU A 69 -5.59 -18.49 7.51
N GLU A 70 -6.23 -18.64 6.34
CA GLU A 70 -5.55 -19.07 5.11
C GLU A 70 -4.66 -17.98 4.50
N ASN A 71 -5.04 -16.70 4.64
CA ASN A 71 -4.34 -15.57 4.00
C ASN A 71 -3.98 -14.45 4.98
N THR A 72 -2.74 -14.45 5.44
CA THR A 72 -2.19 -13.42 6.35
C THR A 72 -2.04 -12.04 5.68
N ALA A 73 -1.87 -11.99 4.35
CA ALA A 73 -1.80 -10.74 3.60
C ALA A 73 -3.16 -10.03 3.53
N GLY A 74 -4.27 -10.76 3.66
CA GLY A 74 -5.63 -10.22 3.67
C GLY A 74 -5.82 -9.14 4.74
N ILE A 75 -5.30 -9.35 5.96
CA ILE A 75 -5.39 -8.37 7.06
C ILE A 75 -4.69 -7.05 6.68
N ARG A 76 -3.50 -7.14 6.06
CA ARG A 76 -2.74 -5.98 5.62
C ARG A 76 -3.47 -5.24 4.50
N ASN A 77 -4.10 -5.96 3.58
CA ASN A 77 -4.86 -5.39 2.47
C ASN A 77 -6.12 -4.67 2.97
N ALA A 78 -6.93 -5.31 3.82
CA ALA A 78 -8.12 -4.69 4.41
C ALA A 78 -7.78 -3.40 5.18
N ARG A 79 -6.69 -3.39 5.96
CA ARG A 79 -6.19 -2.18 6.66
C ARG A 79 -5.80 -1.07 5.68
N ARG A 80 -5.08 -1.39 4.60
CA ARG A 80 -4.65 -0.41 3.59
C ARG A 80 -5.86 0.16 2.83
N SER A 81 -6.83 -0.68 2.46
CA SER A 81 -8.07 -0.24 1.83
C SER A 81 -8.85 0.73 2.72
N ALA A 82 -9.04 0.40 4.00
CA ALA A 82 -9.73 1.28 4.94
C ALA A 82 -9.00 2.63 5.14
N ALA A 83 -7.66 2.62 5.14
CA ALA A 83 -6.87 3.84 5.20
C ALA A 83 -7.06 4.73 3.95
N ARG A 84 -7.05 4.14 2.76
CA ARG A 84 -7.27 4.87 1.49
C ARG A 84 -8.65 5.52 1.43
N VAL A 85 -9.70 4.80 1.84
CA VAL A 85 -11.07 5.34 1.94
C VAL A 85 -11.12 6.56 2.86
N LYS A 86 -10.51 6.46 4.05
CA LYS A 86 -10.40 7.61 4.97
C LYS A 86 -9.67 8.80 4.36
N THR A 87 -8.56 8.56 3.66
CA THR A 87 -7.81 9.64 3.02
C THR A 87 -8.64 10.37 1.97
N ILE A 88 -9.42 9.64 1.16
CA ILE A 88 -10.26 10.26 0.13
C ILE A 88 -11.43 11.04 0.75
N LEU A 89 -12.04 10.53 1.82
CA LEU A 89 -13.05 11.29 2.58
C LEU A 89 -12.47 12.61 3.11
N ASN A 90 -11.25 12.58 3.65
CA ASN A 90 -10.58 13.79 4.12
C ASN A 90 -10.21 14.74 2.96
N GLN A 91 -9.79 14.22 1.81
CA GLN A 91 -9.53 15.04 0.61
C GLN A 91 -10.80 15.76 0.16
N LYS A 92 -11.92 15.04 0.03
CA LYS A 92 -13.22 15.64 -0.34
C LYS A 92 -13.67 16.70 0.66
N ALA A 93 -13.47 16.47 1.96
CA ALA A 93 -13.78 17.47 2.99
C ALA A 93 -12.88 18.71 2.91
N ALA A 94 -11.59 18.53 2.65
CA ALA A 94 -10.65 19.64 2.49
C ALA A 94 -10.92 20.47 1.21
N ASP A 95 -11.32 19.81 0.13
CA ASP A 95 -11.71 20.48 -1.12
C ASP A 95 -12.99 21.32 -0.93
N ALA A 96 -13.98 20.79 -0.21
CA ALA A 96 -15.19 21.55 0.15
C ALA A 96 -14.87 22.79 1.00
N ALA A 97 -13.99 22.66 1.99
CA ALA A 97 -13.55 23.77 2.83
C ALA A 97 -12.76 24.84 2.04
N LYS A 98 -12.05 24.45 0.97
CA LYS A 98 -11.34 25.38 0.09
C LYS A 98 -12.25 26.16 -0.85
N SER A 99 -13.41 25.62 -1.23
CA SER A 99 -14.36 26.33 -2.10
C SER A 99 -15.18 27.38 -1.37
N GLU A 100 -15.23 27.33 -0.04
CA GLU A 100 -15.98 28.26 0.81
C GLU A 100 -15.12 29.43 1.35
N ALA A 101 -13.82 29.45 1.07
CA ALA A 101 -12.86 30.49 1.47
C ALA A 101 -12.39 31.31 0.26
#